data_AF-A0A1C0BSY2-F1
#
_entry.id   AF-A0A1C0BSY2-F1
#
_cell.length_a   1.000
_cell.length_b   1.000
_cell.length_c   1.000
_cell.angle_alpha   90.00
_cell.angle_beta   90.00
_cell.angle_gamma   90.00
#
_symmetry.space_group_name_H-M   'P 1'
#
loop_
_entity.id
_entity.type
_entity.pdbx_description
1 polymer ?
#
loop_
_entity_poly.entity_id
_entity_poly.type
_entity_poly.pdbx_seq_one_letter_code
_entity_poly.pdbx_strand_id
1 'polypeptide(L)'
;MKKIGKLFLVLMLATLVACGGSKDEKVEEAKTQLKTNDVYEAPTNAFEYQVVTYNKLTSALKGSNEEKTAQLVAENFVIDFFSLKNKDSSENVGGLTYIPEAHREEWKTFAMNYVYANYRFISDEYGKANLPIVKEVKVENTTTEALTFNVTIPGDESLGTETTVEEQDFDAYVITLGITYDDTSVSKDELKTEATVYVINNNGRLEIIKLQ
;
A
#
# COMPACT_ATOMS: atom_id res chain seq x y z
N MET A 1 8.84 72.70 21.38
CA MET A 1 8.25 71.69 22.29
C MET A 1 7.95 70.43 21.49
N LYS A 2 8.41 69.25 21.98
CA LYS A 2 7.97 67.87 21.67
C LYS A 2 8.00 67.42 20.19
N LYS A 3 8.27 66.18 19.80
CA LYS A 3 8.86 64.92 20.31
C LYS A 3 8.70 63.98 19.09
N ILE A 4 9.75 63.25 18.69
CA ILE A 4 9.82 61.77 18.68
C ILE A 4 8.76 61.05 17.83
N GLY A 5 9.24 60.15 16.96
CA GLY A 5 8.60 58.83 16.79
C GLY A 5 8.33 58.38 15.37
N LYS A 6 9.16 57.44 14.89
CA LYS A 6 8.90 56.56 13.73
C LYS A 6 7.76 55.56 14.03
N LEU A 7 7.29 54.90 12.97
CA LEU A 7 7.15 53.42 12.85
C LEU A 7 5.74 52.80 12.95
N PHE A 8 5.64 51.66 12.23
CA PHE A 8 4.64 50.57 12.19
C PHE A 8 3.50 50.74 11.16
N LEU A 9 3.44 49.96 10.07
CA LEU A 9 3.29 48.49 9.92
C LEU A 9 2.01 47.97 10.57
N VAL A 10 1.01 47.67 9.74
CA VAL A 10 -0.25 46.98 10.08
C VAL A 10 -0.48 45.98 8.93
N LEU A 11 -0.14 44.69 9.12
CA LEU A 11 -1.02 43.61 9.55
C LEU A 11 -2.33 43.52 8.73
N MET A 12 -2.34 42.69 7.68
CA MET A 12 -3.55 42.40 6.90
C MET A 12 -4.47 41.49 7.73
N LEU A 13 -5.59 42.07 8.15
CA LEU A 13 -6.65 41.43 8.91
C LEU A 13 -7.50 40.53 8.02
N ALA A 14 -7.88 39.36 8.57
CA ALA A 14 -8.95 38.52 8.07
C ALA A 14 -10.27 39.29 7.98
N THR A 15 -10.95 39.21 6.84
CA THR A 15 -12.35 39.64 6.71
C THR A 15 -13.23 38.42 6.54
N LEU A 16 -13.86 38.01 7.64
CA LEU A 16 -15.10 37.24 7.62
C LEU A 16 -16.20 38.12 7.01
N VAL A 17 -16.76 37.69 5.87
CA VAL A 17 -18.01 38.24 5.35
C VAL A 17 -19.11 37.24 5.69
N ALA A 18 -19.93 37.61 6.67
CA ALA A 18 -21.22 36.99 6.92
C ALA A 18 -22.30 37.78 6.17
N CYS A 19 -22.98 37.14 5.21
CA CYS A 19 -24.34 37.51 4.85
C CYS A 19 -25.09 36.29 4.29
N GLY A 20 -26.31 36.11 4.75
CA GLY A 20 -27.13 34.92 4.55
C GLY A 20 -27.61 34.72 3.12
N GLY A 21 -27.76 33.45 2.78
CA GLY A 21 -28.30 32.96 1.52
C GLY A 21 -28.07 31.46 1.46
N SER A 22 -29.12 30.69 1.77
CA SER A 22 -29.15 29.23 1.71
C SER A 22 -28.85 28.73 0.29
N LYS A 23 -27.60 28.32 0.08
CA LYS A 23 -27.19 27.36 -0.93
C LYS A 23 -26.15 26.47 -0.26
N ASP A 24 -26.50 25.20 -0.09
CA ASP A 24 -25.56 24.14 0.25
C ASP A 24 -24.53 24.04 -0.87
N GLU A 25 -23.45 24.82 -0.79
CA GLU A 25 -22.23 24.51 -1.51
C GLU A 25 -21.63 23.27 -0.84
N LYS A 26 -21.90 22.11 -1.44
CA LYS A 26 -21.05 20.94 -1.25
C LYS A 26 -19.62 21.37 -1.59
N VAL A 27 -18.81 21.57 -0.56
CA VAL A 27 -17.36 21.57 -0.69
C VAL A 27 -17.00 20.16 -1.19
N GLU A 28 -16.70 20.04 -2.47
CA GLU A 28 -16.14 18.83 -3.03
C GLU A 28 -14.73 18.69 -2.44
N GLU A 29 -14.54 17.76 -1.50
CA GLU A 29 -13.22 17.44 -0.98
C GLU A 29 -12.31 17.10 -2.17
N ALA A 30 -11.23 17.86 -2.33
CA ALA A 30 -10.28 17.62 -3.40
C ALA A 30 -9.69 16.22 -3.23
N LYS A 31 -10.07 15.28 -4.11
CA LYS A 31 -9.54 13.92 -4.10
C LYS A 31 -8.03 13.96 -4.13
N THR A 32 -7.39 13.24 -3.21
CA THR A 32 -5.93 13.13 -3.16
C THR A 32 -5.40 12.59 -4.49
N GLN A 33 -4.48 13.31 -5.15
CA GLN A 33 -3.87 12.85 -6.40
C GLN A 33 -2.83 11.76 -6.14
N LEU A 34 -2.85 10.71 -6.96
CA LEU A 34 -1.89 9.61 -6.92
C LEU A 34 -0.51 10.09 -7.42
N LYS A 35 0.53 9.82 -6.62
CA LYS A 35 1.93 10.04 -7.00
C LYS A 35 2.50 8.75 -7.58
N THR A 36 3.66 8.85 -8.22
CA THR A 36 4.44 7.71 -8.73
C THR A 36 5.85 7.69 -8.14
N ASN A 37 6.51 6.54 -8.21
CA ASN A 37 7.93 6.35 -7.92
C ASN A 37 8.50 5.27 -8.86
N ASP A 38 9.82 5.12 -8.87
CA ASP A 38 10.53 4.21 -9.79
C ASP A 38 10.74 2.79 -9.21
N VAL A 39 10.25 2.51 -7.99
CA VAL A 39 10.53 1.25 -7.26
C VAL A 39 9.35 0.28 -7.27
N TYR A 40 8.13 0.81 -7.14
CA TYR A 40 6.89 0.04 -7.11
C TYR A 40 5.89 0.60 -8.12
N GLU A 41 5.17 -0.29 -8.79
CA GLU A 41 4.10 0.08 -9.70
C GLU A 41 2.97 0.77 -8.93
N ALA A 42 2.41 1.83 -9.51
CA ALA A 42 1.30 2.55 -8.91
C ALA A 42 0.02 1.68 -8.99
N PRO A 43 -0.82 1.68 -7.95
CA PRO A 43 -2.04 0.88 -7.93
C PRO A 43 -3.02 1.31 -9.04
N THR A 44 -3.61 0.33 -9.72
CA THR A 44 -4.66 0.54 -10.71
C THR A 44 -6.04 0.52 -10.04
N ASN A 45 -7.00 1.28 -10.57
CA ASN A 45 -8.36 1.41 -9.99
C ASN A 45 -8.34 1.74 -8.47
N ALA A 46 -7.38 2.56 -8.04
CA ALA A 46 -7.14 2.83 -6.63
C ALA A 46 -8.29 3.62 -6.00
N PHE A 47 -8.69 3.21 -4.80
CA PHE A 47 -9.59 3.97 -3.94
C PHE A 47 -8.80 4.90 -3.03
N GLU A 48 -9.46 5.86 -2.41
CA GLU A 48 -8.80 6.98 -1.72
C GLU A 48 -7.80 6.54 -0.63
N TYR A 49 -8.19 5.57 0.22
CA TYR A 49 -7.30 5.06 1.26
C TYR A 49 -6.04 4.41 0.67
N GLN A 50 -6.17 3.66 -0.42
CA GLN A 50 -5.03 3.08 -1.14
C GLN A 50 -4.12 4.17 -1.73
N VAL A 51 -4.69 5.23 -2.33
CA VAL A 51 -3.92 6.36 -2.86
C VAL A 51 -3.12 7.06 -1.76
N VAL A 52 -3.76 7.33 -0.62
CA VAL A 52 -3.11 7.99 0.52
C VAL A 52 -1.96 7.13 1.05
N THR A 53 -2.16 5.82 1.20
CA THR A 53 -1.14 4.91 1.74
C THR A 53 0.02 4.67 0.77
N TYR A 54 -0.24 4.60 -0.53
CA TYR A 54 0.82 4.52 -1.54
C TYR A 54 1.64 5.83 -1.62
N ASN A 55 0.98 6.98 -1.47
CA ASN A 55 1.67 8.27 -1.41
C ASN A 55 2.59 8.41 -0.19
N LYS A 56 2.23 7.78 0.94
CA LYS A 56 3.12 7.68 2.11
C LYS A 56 4.36 6.86 1.79
N LEU A 57 4.21 5.69 1.15
CA LEU A 57 5.34 4.87 0.68
C LEU A 57 6.24 5.65 -0.27
N THR A 58 5.66 6.27 -1.30
CA THR A 58 6.38 7.13 -2.26
C THR A 58 7.19 8.23 -1.58
N SER A 59 6.71 8.75 -0.45
CA SER A 59 7.43 9.78 0.32
C SER A 59 8.53 9.16 1.20
N ALA A 60 8.28 7.99 1.80
CA ALA A 60 9.22 7.27 2.65
C ALA A 60 10.45 6.77 1.89
N LEU A 61 10.31 6.42 0.60
CA LEU A 61 11.43 6.02 -0.27
C LEU A 61 12.51 7.10 -0.45
N LYS A 62 12.22 8.36 -0.08
CA LYS A 62 13.19 9.47 -0.12
C LYS A 62 13.95 9.64 1.20
N GLY A 63 13.53 8.91 2.24
CA GLY A 63 14.14 8.93 3.56
C GLY A 63 15.10 7.77 3.78
N SER A 64 15.60 7.64 5.01
CA SER A 64 16.53 6.59 5.43
C SER A 64 15.93 5.64 6.49
N ASN A 65 14.64 5.77 6.81
CA ASN A 65 13.98 4.90 7.79
C ASN A 65 13.47 3.64 7.08
N GLU A 66 14.32 2.62 7.04
CA GLU A 66 14.02 1.36 6.38
C GLU A 66 12.86 0.61 7.03
N GLU A 67 12.82 0.49 8.37
CA GLU A 67 11.72 -0.14 9.09
C GLU A 67 10.37 0.51 8.73
N LYS A 68 10.30 1.85 8.69
CA LYS A 68 9.07 2.53 8.30
C LYS A 68 8.70 2.27 6.84
N THR A 69 9.70 2.14 5.98
CA THR A 69 9.47 1.80 4.57
C THR A 69 8.99 0.36 4.44
N ALA A 70 9.53 -0.58 5.22
CA ALA A 70 9.08 -1.97 5.28
C ALA A 70 7.64 -2.09 5.78
N GLN A 71 7.28 -1.35 6.83
CA GLN A 71 5.89 -1.21 7.29
C GLN A 71 4.97 -0.70 6.18
N LEU A 72 5.39 0.32 5.42
CA LEU A 72 4.57 0.86 4.33
C LEU A 72 4.48 -0.08 3.13
N VAL A 73 5.52 -0.86 2.82
CA VAL A 73 5.46 -1.94 1.83
C VAL A 73 4.44 -3.00 2.25
N ALA A 74 4.51 -3.43 3.50
CA ALA A 74 3.60 -4.39 4.12
C ALA A 74 2.13 -3.89 4.11
N GLU A 75 1.89 -2.65 4.55
CA GLU A 75 0.58 -1.99 4.53
C GLU A 75 0.01 -1.94 3.09
N ASN A 76 0.79 -1.45 2.12
CA ASN A 76 0.33 -1.33 0.74
C ASN A 76 0.05 -2.69 0.09
N PHE A 77 0.88 -3.70 0.37
CA PHE A 77 0.64 -5.06 -0.10
C PHE A 77 -0.70 -5.59 0.44
N VAL A 78 -0.92 -5.53 1.75
CA VAL A 78 -2.15 -6.05 2.38
C VAL A 78 -3.39 -5.32 1.88
N ILE A 79 -3.32 -3.99 1.74
CA ILE A 79 -4.42 -3.19 1.17
C ILE A 79 -4.77 -3.68 -0.23
N ASP A 80 -3.77 -3.80 -1.11
CA ASP A 80 -4.01 -4.12 -2.51
C ASP A 80 -4.37 -5.58 -2.73
N PHE A 81 -3.77 -6.48 -1.95
CA PHE A 81 -3.97 -7.92 -2.04
C PHE A 81 -5.35 -8.36 -1.54
N PHE A 82 -5.86 -7.76 -0.45
CA PHE A 82 -7.15 -8.15 0.13
C PHE A 82 -8.34 -7.25 -0.29
N SER A 83 -8.10 -6.15 -1.01
CA SER A 83 -9.19 -5.37 -1.62
C SER A 83 -9.58 -6.01 -2.95
N LEU A 84 -10.64 -6.81 -2.93
CA LEU A 84 -11.13 -7.48 -4.14
C LEU A 84 -12.08 -6.60 -4.94
N LYS A 85 -12.82 -5.70 -4.28
CA LYS A 85 -13.85 -4.85 -4.91
C LYS A 85 -13.34 -3.98 -6.05
N ASN A 86 -12.08 -3.54 -6.01
CA ASN A 86 -11.48 -2.70 -7.04
C ASN A 86 -10.77 -3.48 -8.15
N LYS A 87 -10.80 -4.82 -8.11
CA LYS A 87 -10.23 -5.67 -9.16
C LYS A 87 -11.20 -5.88 -10.30
N ASP A 88 -10.71 -6.17 -11.49
CA ASP A 88 -11.55 -6.43 -12.66
C ASP A 88 -11.95 -7.90 -12.75
N SER A 89 -11.07 -8.79 -12.32
CA SER A 89 -11.26 -10.24 -12.28
C SER A 89 -10.43 -10.87 -11.17
N SER A 90 -10.63 -12.16 -10.93
CA SER A 90 -9.79 -12.96 -10.03
C SER A 90 -8.33 -13.08 -10.48
N GLU A 91 -8.04 -12.80 -11.75
CA GLU A 91 -6.67 -12.84 -12.32
C GLU A 91 -5.90 -11.54 -12.07
N ASN A 92 -6.61 -10.44 -11.76
CA ASN A 92 -6.01 -9.15 -11.40
C ASN A 92 -5.62 -9.18 -9.91
N VAL A 93 -4.58 -9.96 -9.60
CA VAL A 93 -4.04 -10.11 -8.23
C VAL A 93 -3.29 -8.85 -7.83
N GLY A 94 -3.74 -8.19 -6.77
CA GLY A 94 -3.09 -7.00 -6.21
C GLY A 94 -1.79 -7.33 -5.47
N GLY A 95 -0.94 -6.33 -5.25
CA GLY A 95 0.24 -6.42 -4.40
C GLY A 95 1.46 -7.13 -5.02
N LEU A 96 1.35 -7.70 -6.23
CA LEU A 96 2.45 -8.42 -6.87
C LEU A 96 3.71 -7.56 -7.09
N THR A 97 3.57 -6.23 -7.20
CA THR A 97 4.73 -5.33 -7.31
C THR A 97 5.65 -5.44 -6.09
N TYR A 98 5.14 -5.79 -4.91
CA TYR A 98 5.96 -5.93 -3.69
C TYR A 98 6.65 -7.29 -3.58
N ILE A 99 6.39 -8.22 -4.50
CA ILE A 99 6.95 -9.57 -4.51
C ILE A 99 8.19 -9.59 -5.42
N PRO A 100 9.26 -10.33 -5.06
CA PRO A 100 10.39 -10.57 -5.94
C PRO A 100 9.91 -11.09 -7.30
N GLU A 101 10.46 -10.54 -8.39
CA GLU A 101 9.94 -10.77 -9.75
C GLU A 101 9.84 -12.26 -10.11
N ALA A 102 10.89 -13.03 -9.81
CA ALA A 102 10.96 -14.47 -10.07
C ALA A 102 9.87 -15.29 -9.34
N HIS A 103 9.27 -14.74 -8.29
CA HIS A 103 8.27 -15.40 -7.45
C HIS A 103 6.84 -14.93 -7.72
N ARG A 104 6.63 -13.91 -8.57
CA ARG A 104 5.30 -13.30 -8.81
C ARG A 104 4.28 -14.28 -9.35
N GLU A 105 4.66 -15.18 -10.27
CA GLU A 105 3.73 -16.16 -10.86
C GLU A 105 3.29 -17.22 -9.85
N GLU A 106 4.18 -17.65 -8.96
CA GLU A 106 3.84 -18.55 -7.86
C GLU A 106 2.84 -17.88 -6.90
N TRP A 107 3.14 -16.64 -6.49
CA TRP A 107 2.26 -15.84 -5.63
C TRP A 107 0.90 -15.58 -6.26
N LYS A 108 0.87 -15.28 -7.57
CA LYS A 108 -0.37 -15.10 -8.33
C LYS A 108 -1.19 -16.38 -8.33
N THR A 109 -0.56 -17.53 -8.58
CA THR A 109 -1.22 -18.84 -8.56
C THR A 109 -1.80 -19.15 -7.18
N PHE A 110 -1.02 -18.92 -6.11
CA PHE A 110 -1.49 -19.06 -4.74
C PHE A 110 -2.69 -18.16 -4.45
N ALA A 111 -2.59 -16.87 -4.78
CA ALA A 111 -3.65 -15.90 -4.54
C ALA A 111 -4.95 -16.28 -5.26
N MET A 112 -4.85 -16.66 -6.54
CA MET A 112 -6.00 -17.12 -7.34
C MET A 112 -6.70 -18.33 -6.73
N ASN A 113 -5.94 -19.29 -6.20
CA ASN A 113 -6.49 -20.55 -5.68
C ASN A 113 -7.04 -20.45 -4.25
N TYR A 114 -6.54 -19.52 -3.42
CA TYR A 114 -6.85 -19.51 -1.99
C TYR A 114 -7.47 -18.21 -1.49
N VAL A 115 -7.15 -17.07 -2.11
CA VAL A 115 -7.60 -15.74 -1.63
C VAL A 115 -8.68 -15.18 -2.55
N TYR A 116 -8.50 -15.35 -3.87
CA TYR A 116 -9.37 -14.83 -4.92
C TYR A 116 -10.33 -15.90 -5.45
N ALA A 117 -10.29 -17.12 -4.91
CA ALA A 117 -11.10 -18.25 -5.38
C ALA A 117 -12.61 -17.96 -5.36
N ASN A 118 -13.07 -17.26 -4.32
CA ASN A 118 -14.49 -16.91 -4.17
C ASN A 118 -14.87 -15.62 -4.90
N TYR A 119 -13.93 -14.91 -5.53
CA TYR A 119 -14.18 -13.64 -6.22
C TYR A 119 -15.33 -13.78 -7.22
N ARG A 120 -15.26 -14.78 -8.09
CA ARG A 120 -16.25 -14.96 -9.17
C ARG A 120 -17.62 -15.27 -8.60
N PHE A 121 -17.70 -16.17 -7.63
CA PHE A 121 -18.97 -16.50 -6.98
C PHE A 121 -19.61 -15.26 -6.34
N ILE A 122 -18.85 -14.50 -5.55
CA ILE A 122 -19.40 -13.29 -4.89
C ILE A 122 -19.82 -12.24 -5.92
N SER A 123 -18.99 -12.04 -6.94
CA SER A 123 -19.25 -11.07 -8.00
C SER A 123 -20.49 -11.44 -8.83
N ASP A 124 -20.67 -12.71 -9.18
CA ASP A 124 -21.76 -13.18 -10.03
C ASP A 124 -23.09 -13.30 -9.25
N GLU A 125 -23.07 -13.81 -8.02
CA GLU A 125 -24.28 -14.06 -7.21
C GLU A 125 -24.75 -12.83 -6.42
N TYR A 126 -23.81 -12.09 -5.82
CA TYR A 126 -24.12 -10.94 -4.96
C TYR A 126 -23.79 -9.59 -5.62
N GLY A 127 -23.04 -9.59 -6.72
CA GLY A 127 -22.61 -8.38 -7.39
C GLY A 127 -21.29 -7.83 -6.84
N LYS A 128 -20.49 -7.21 -7.72
CA LYS A 128 -19.16 -6.64 -7.42
C LYS A 128 -19.14 -5.70 -6.20
N ALA A 129 -20.24 -5.01 -5.91
CA ALA A 129 -20.34 -4.10 -4.76
C ALA A 129 -20.16 -4.81 -3.39
N ASN A 130 -20.42 -6.12 -3.36
CA ASN A 130 -20.34 -6.96 -2.18
C ASN A 130 -18.97 -7.61 -1.96
N LEU A 131 -18.01 -7.44 -2.88
CA LEU A 131 -16.64 -7.88 -2.65
C LEU A 131 -15.99 -7.05 -1.53
N PRO A 132 -15.06 -7.64 -0.76
CA PRO A 132 -14.38 -6.93 0.30
C PRO A 132 -13.48 -5.82 -0.25
N ILE A 133 -13.41 -4.72 0.49
CA ILE A 133 -12.46 -3.64 0.27
C ILE A 133 -11.87 -3.26 1.63
N VAL A 134 -10.55 -3.19 1.70
CA VAL A 134 -9.86 -2.87 2.95
C VAL A 134 -10.14 -1.42 3.30
N LYS A 135 -10.65 -1.20 4.51
CA LYS A 135 -10.95 0.13 5.05
C LYS A 135 -9.74 0.73 5.77
N GLU A 136 -9.07 -0.10 6.57
CA GLU A 136 -7.90 0.30 7.33
C GLU A 136 -6.99 -0.90 7.57
N VAL A 137 -5.68 -0.64 7.51
CA VAL A 137 -4.62 -1.52 7.98
C VAL A 137 -3.87 -0.81 9.10
N LYS A 138 -3.62 -1.53 10.20
CA LYS A 138 -2.86 -1.05 11.34
C LYS A 138 -1.67 -1.97 11.60
N VAL A 139 -0.47 -1.39 11.70
CA VAL A 139 0.71 -2.11 12.17
C VAL A 139 0.53 -2.37 13.67
N GLU A 140 0.41 -3.63 14.04
CA GLU A 140 0.26 -4.07 15.44
C GLU A 140 1.61 -4.38 16.08
N ASN A 141 2.52 -4.97 15.30
CA ASN A 141 3.86 -5.33 15.77
C ASN A 141 4.87 -5.29 14.61
N THR A 142 6.13 -5.00 14.94
CA THR A 142 7.27 -5.14 14.02
C THR A 142 8.44 -5.72 14.80
N THR A 143 8.96 -6.83 14.32
CA THR A 143 10.17 -7.48 14.84
C THR A 143 11.13 -7.79 13.70
N THR A 144 12.32 -8.27 14.03
CA THR A 144 13.29 -8.75 13.04
C THR A 144 13.56 -10.24 13.26
N GLU A 145 13.69 -11.00 12.17
CA GLU A 145 14.02 -12.42 12.17
C GLU A 145 15.10 -12.70 11.13
N ALA A 146 16.19 -13.34 11.54
CA ALA A 146 17.20 -13.82 10.61
C ALA A 146 16.65 -15.05 9.87
N LEU A 147 16.65 -15.00 8.55
CA LEU A 147 16.19 -16.08 7.70
C LEU A 147 17.03 -16.17 6.43
N THR A 148 16.82 -17.25 5.71
CA THR A 148 17.50 -17.52 4.46
C THR A 148 16.47 -17.55 3.33
N PHE A 149 16.77 -16.91 2.19
CA PHE A 149 15.87 -16.83 1.03
C PHE A 149 16.62 -16.98 -0.29
N ASN A 150 15.97 -17.62 -1.27
CA ASN A 150 16.51 -17.80 -2.60
C ASN A 150 16.24 -16.57 -3.48
N VAL A 151 17.29 -15.83 -3.78
CA VAL A 151 17.24 -14.67 -4.68
C VAL A 151 17.73 -15.02 -6.08
N THR A 152 17.09 -14.42 -7.08
CA THR A 152 17.53 -14.51 -8.47
C THR A 152 18.53 -13.40 -8.73
N ILE A 153 19.74 -13.78 -9.14
CA ILE A 153 20.78 -12.84 -9.58
C ILE A 153 20.77 -12.81 -11.10
N PRO A 154 20.38 -11.68 -11.73
CA PRO A 154 20.41 -11.58 -13.18
C PRO A 154 21.83 -11.76 -13.72
N GLY A 155 21.95 -12.55 -14.78
CA GLY A 155 23.16 -12.60 -15.58
C GLY A 155 23.38 -11.28 -16.35
N ASP A 156 24.60 -11.06 -16.78
CA ASP A 156 25.00 -9.98 -17.67
C ASP A 156 25.49 -10.59 -18.99
N GLU A 157 24.65 -10.48 -20.03
CA GLU A 157 24.95 -11.00 -21.36
C GLU A 157 26.27 -10.43 -21.93
N SER A 158 26.62 -9.18 -21.59
CA SER A 158 27.86 -8.54 -22.05
C SER A 158 29.11 -9.11 -21.39
N LEU A 159 28.95 -9.72 -20.21
CA LEU A 159 30.00 -10.40 -19.46
C LEU A 159 29.94 -11.93 -19.63
N GLY A 160 28.93 -12.44 -20.34
CA GLY A 160 28.72 -13.89 -20.54
C GLY A 160 28.32 -14.61 -19.26
N THR A 161 27.70 -13.92 -18.30
CA THR A 161 27.20 -14.55 -17.07
C THR A 161 25.73 -14.93 -17.20
N GLU A 162 25.36 -16.07 -16.64
CA GLU A 162 23.98 -16.57 -16.64
C GLU A 162 23.26 -16.14 -15.37
N THR A 163 21.92 -16.09 -15.44
CA THR A 163 21.09 -15.87 -14.25
C THR A 163 21.23 -17.05 -13.28
N THR A 164 21.56 -16.77 -12.03
CA THR A 164 21.68 -17.77 -10.97
C THR A 164 20.58 -17.59 -9.92
N VAL A 165 20.33 -18.67 -9.17
CA VAL A 165 19.55 -18.61 -7.93
C VAL A 165 20.51 -18.92 -6.80
N GLU A 166 20.60 -17.99 -5.87
CA GLU A 166 21.51 -18.09 -4.73
C GLU A 166 20.74 -17.96 -3.43
N GLU A 167 21.16 -18.77 -2.47
CA GLU A 167 20.64 -18.75 -1.13
C GLU A 167 21.39 -17.65 -0.34
N GLN A 168 20.66 -16.68 0.20
CA GLN A 168 21.23 -15.55 0.93
C GLN A 168 20.54 -15.36 2.29
N ASP A 169 21.31 -14.90 3.27
CA ASP A 169 20.81 -14.59 4.61
C ASP A 169 20.33 -13.14 4.68
N PHE A 170 19.18 -12.94 5.31
CA PHE A 170 18.54 -11.65 5.51
C PHE A 170 18.08 -11.46 6.95
N ASP A 171 18.20 -10.24 7.46
CA ASP A 171 17.46 -9.78 8.63
C ASP A 171 16.10 -9.25 8.16
N ALA A 172 15.08 -10.12 8.16
CA ALA A 172 13.76 -9.77 7.68
C ALA A 172 12.96 -8.98 8.72
N TYR A 173 12.24 -7.96 8.30
CA TYR A 173 11.18 -7.36 9.11
C TYR A 173 9.96 -8.26 9.10
N VAL A 174 9.52 -8.69 10.28
CA VAL A 174 8.29 -9.46 10.49
C VAL A 174 7.24 -8.51 11.03
N ILE A 175 6.24 -8.22 10.20
CA ILE A 175 5.26 -7.16 10.45
C ILE A 175 3.87 -7.77 10.56
N THR A 176 3.26 -7.65 11.74
CA THR A 176 1.88 -8.07 11.99
C THR A 176 0.94 -6.90 11.79
N LEU A 177 -0.12 -7.13 11.01
CA LEU A 177 -1.06 -6.13 10.54
C LEU A 177 -2.48 -6.53 10.92
N GLY A 178 -3.21 -5.65 11.59
CA GLY A 178 -4.65 -5.74 11.75
C GLY A 178 -5.36 -5.16 10.51
N ILE A 179 -6.40 -5.83 10.03
CA ILE A 179 -7.13 -5.50 8.80
C ILE A 179 -8.60 -5.32 9.13
N THR A 180 -9.17 -4.20 8.69
CA THR A 180 -10.61 -3.96 8.73
C THR A 180 -11.13 -3.70 7.33
N TYR A 181 -12.39 -4.05 7.09
CA TYR A 181 -13.06 -3.94 5.80
C TYR A 181 -14.25 -2.99 5.89
N ASP A 182 -14.63 -2.40 4.76
CA ASP A 182 -15.96 -1.83 4.62
C ASP A 182 -17.01 -2.95 4.61
N ASP A 183 -18.29 -2.55 4.74
CA ASP A 183 -19.41 -3.47 4.72
C ASP A 183 -19.41 -4.32 3.42
N THR A 184 -19.52 -5.63 3.61
CA THR A 184 -19.48 -6.66 2.57
C THR A 184 -20.43 -7.79 2.93
N SER A 185 -20.91 -8.53 1.92
CA SER A 185 -21.69 -9.75 2.14
C SER A 185 -20.84 -10.99 2.45
N VAL A 186 -19.51 -10.89 2.36
CA VAL A 186 -18.61 -11.98 2.76
C VAL A 186 -18.67 -12.17 4.27
N SER A 187 -18.72 -13.42 4.72
CA SER A 187 -18.76 -13.72 6.16
C SER A 187 -17.47 -13.21 6.82
N LYS A 188 -17.59 -12.67 8.04
CA LYS A 188 -16.43 -12.21 8.81
C LYS A 188 -15.40 -13.33 9.04
N ASP A 189 -15.86 -14.57 9.18
CA ASP A 189 -14.99 -15.73 9.37
C ASP A 189 -14.22 -16.11 8.10
N GLU A 190 -14.64 -15.62 6.93
CA GLU A 190 -13.96 -15.81 5.65
C GLU A 190 -12.99 -14.65 5.33
N LEU A 191 -13.07 -13.54 6.07
CA LEU A 191 -12.19 -12.40 5.90
C LEU A 191 -10.93 -12.55 6.74
N LYS A 192 -9.78 -12.26 6.12
CA LYS A 192 -8.50 -12.17 6.84
C LYS A 192 -8.44 -10.84 7.59
N THR A 193 -8.63 -10.88 8.91
CA THR A 193 -8.56 -9.68 9.77
C THR A 193 -7.18 -9.44 10.37
N GLU A 194 -6.26 -10.37 10.17
CA GLU A 194 -4.86 -10.26 10.57
C GLU A 194 -3.99 -10.89 9.48
N ALA A 195 -2.80 -10.31 9.27
CA ALA A 195 -1.77 -10.85 8.41
C ALA A 195 -0.40 -10.61 9.04
N THR A 196 0.51 -11.57 8.90
CA THR A 196 1.93 -11.36 9.20
C THR A 196 2.72 -11.49 7.91
N VAL A 197 3.48 -10.44 7.56
CA VAL A 197 4.31 -10.42 6.35
C VAL A 197 5.79 -10.31 6.71
N TYR A 198 6.62 -10.95 5.89
CA TYR A 198 8.07 -10.91 6.02
C TYR A 198 8.63 -10.08 4.87
N VAL A 199 9.35 -9.01 5.22
CA VAL A 199 9.94 -8.07 4.27
C VAL A 199 11.46 -8.14 4.37
N ILE A 200 12.14 -8.40 3.27
CA ILE A 200 13.61 -8.35 3.17
C ILE A 200 14.05 -7.13 2.39
N ASN A 201 15.25 -6.62 2.69
CA ASN A 201 15.93 -5.65 1.83
C ASN A 201 16.83 -6.40 0.83
N ASN A 202 16.35 -6.53 -0.41
CA ASN A 202 17.10 -7.13 -1.51
C ASN A 202 17.71 -6.01 -2.37
N ASN A 203 19.01 -5.73 -2.16
CA ASN A 203 19.77 -4.74 -2.92
C ASN A 203 19.13 -3.33 -2.95
N GLY A 204 18.60 -2.88 -1.82
CA GLY A 204 17.96 -1.57 -1.65
C GLY A 204 16.46 -1.56 -1.97
N ARG A 205 15.91 -2.67 -2.47
CA ARG A 205 14.48 -2.84 -2.70
C ARG A 205 13.87 -3.69 -1.61
N LEU A 206 12.85 -3.18 -0.93
CA LEU A 206 12.12 -3.94 0.08
C LEU A 206 11.08 -4.83 -0.60
N GLU A 207 11.12 -6.13 -0.30
CA GLU A 207 10.32 -7.16 -0.97
C GLU A 207 9.67 -8.10 0.03
N ILE A 208 8.44 -8.51 -0.24
CA ILE A 208 7.69 -9.47 0.58
C ILE A 208 7.99 -10.88 0.09
N ILE A 209 8.46 -11.73 1.00
CA ILE A 209 8.84 -13.11 0.70
C ILE A 209 7.91 -14.15 1.34
N LYS A 210 7.06 -13.72 2.29
CA LYS A 210 6.15 -14.61 3.01
C LYS A 210 4.95 -13.83 3.54
N LEU A 211 3.77 -14.46 3.47
CA LEU A 211 2.51 -14.03 4.08
C LEU A 211 1.99 -15.19 4.95
N GLN A 212 1.53 -14.88 6.16
CA GLN A 212 0.91 -15.80 7.11
C GLN A 212 -0.43 -15.25 7.59
#